data_AF-A0A6V8NBY8-F1
#
_entry.id   AF-A0A6V8NBY8-F1
#
_cell.length_a   1.000
_cell.length_b   1.000
_cell.length_c   1.000
_cell.angle_alpha   90.00
_cell.angle_beta   90.00
_cell.angle_gamma   90.00
#
_symmetry.space_group_name_H-M   'P 1'
#
loop_
_entity.id
_entity.type
_entity.pdbx_description
1 polymer ?
#
loop_
_entity_poly.entity_id
_entity_poly.type
_entity_poly.pdbx_seq_one_letter_code
_entity_poly.pdbx_strand_id
1 'polypeptide(L)' 'MRKLISIILLLFVLVPVALGAEFWGSRQSNKYHFPSCKWAQKISPQNLIKFSSPSDAQKIGYVACKVCRPPK' A
#
# COMPACT_ATOMS: atom_id res chain seq x y z
N MET A 1 -30.63 -23.97 10.98
CA MET A 1 -29.17 -24.12 10.78
C MET A 1 -28.75 -24.00 9.31
N ARG A 2 -29.43 -24.62 8.33
CA ARG A 2 -29.11 -24.48 6.90
C ARG A 2 -29.30 -23.07 6.32
N LYS A 3 -30.33 -22.34 6.75
CA LYS A 3 -30.59 -20.94 6.31
C LYS A 3 -29.55 -19.93 6.82
N LEU A 4 -28.92 -20.20 7.97
CA LEU A 4 -27.87 -19.34 8.55
C LEU A 4 -26.54 -19.49 7.80
N ILE A 5 -26.23 -20.71 7.33
CA ILE A 5 -25.05 -20.98 6.48
C ILE A 5 -25.17 -20.25 5.14
N SER A 6 -26.36 -20.21 4.54
CA SER A 6 -26.60 -19.48 3.28
C SER A 6 -26.50 -17.96 3.42
N ILE A 7 -26.85 -17.38 4.57
CA ILE A 7 -26.72 -15.94 4.83
C ILE A 7 -25.26 -15.54 5.04
N ILE A 8 -24.46 -16.39 5.70
CA ILE A 8 -23.02 -16.17 5.91
C ILE A 8 -22.24 -16.18 4.59
N LEU A 9 -22.60 -17.07 3.66
CA LEU A 9 -21.97 -17.12 2.33
C LEU A 9 -22.33 -15.87 1.48
N LEU A 10 -23.55 -15.33 1.64
CA LEU A 10 -23.98 -14.12 0.94
C LEU A 10 -23.28 -12.85 1.45
N LEU A 11 -22.94 -12.81 2.75
CA LEU A 11 -22.25 -11.67 3.38
C LEU A 11 -20.77 -11.56 3.00
N PHE A 12 -20.11 -12.68 2.69
CA PHE A 12 -18.69 -12.68 2.31
C PHE A 12 -18.42 -12.22 0.87
N VAL A 13 -19.43 -12.28 -0.02
CA VAL A 13 -19.30 -11.89 -1.44
C VAL A 13 -19.29 -10.37 -1.64
N LEU A 14 -19.81 -9.60 -0.68
CA LEU A 14 -19.95 -8.14 -0.79
C LEU A 14 -18.73 -7.35 -0.29
N VAL A 15 -17.67 -8.01 0.18
CA VAL A 15 -16.45 -7.31 0.62
C VAL A 15 -15.56 -7.09 -0.61
N PRO A 16 -15.42 -5.84 -1.12
CA PRO A 16 -14.45 -5.58 -2.15
C PRO A 16 -13.07 -5.77 -1.54
N VAL A 17 -12.33 -6.78 -1.99
CA VAL A 17 -10.90 -6.89 -1.69
C VAL A 17 -10.24 -5.75 -2.45
N ALA A 18 -10.07 -4.61 -1.78
CA ALA A 18 -9.33 -3.50 -2.33
C ALA A 18 -7.85 -3.95 -2.47
N LEU A 19 -7.49 -4.46 -3.64
CA LEU A 19 -6.09 -4.57 -4.09
C LEU A 19 -5.56 -3.15 -4.35
N GLY A 20 -5.46 -2.34 -3.29
CA GLY A 20 -4.76 -1.07 -3.34
C GLY A 20 -3.28 -1.34 -3.57
N ALA A 21 -2.69 -0.71 -4.57
CA ALA A 21 -1.24 -0.71 -4.74
C ALA A 21 -0.62 -0.02 -3.51
N GLU A 22 0.15 -0.76 -2.73
CA GLU A 22 0.86 -0.23 -1.57
C GLU A 22 2.16 0.44 -2.02
N PHE A 23 2.48 1.62 -1.48
CA PHE A 23 3.74 2.32 -1.72
C PHE A 23 4.50 2.49 -0.42
N TRP A 24 5.82 2.27 -0.45
CA TRP A 24 6.67 2.29 0.73
C TRP A 24 7.56 3.54 0.71
N GLY A 25 7.67 4.24 1.82
CA GLY A 25 8.59 5.35 2.05
C GLY A 25 9.37 5.19 3.34
N SER A 26 10.35 6.06 3.57
CA SER A 26 11.19 6.06 4.76
C SER A 26 11.10 7.37 5.52
N ARG A 27 10.95 7.35 6.84
CA ARG A 27 11.04 8.56 7.69
C ARG A 27 12.34 9.35 7.50
N GLN A 28 13.40 8.71 7.00
CA GLN A 28 14.71 9.32 6.76
C GLN A 28 14.88 9.84 5.32
N SER A 29 13.89 9.68 4.43
CA SER A 29 13.97 10.16 3.05
C SER A 29 12.59 10.47 2.48
N ASN A 30 12.46 11.53 1.69
CA ASN A 30 11.20 11.87 1.05
C ASN A 30 10.90 11.05 -0.23
N LYS A 31 11.32 9.79 -0.31
CA LYS A 31 11.08 8.94 -1.49
C LYS A 31 10.01 7.90 -1.21
N TYR A 32 9.08 7.73 -2.14
CA TYR A 32 8.17 6.58 -2.14
C TYR A 32 8.50 5.63 -3.29
N HIS A 33 8.20 4.36 -3.07
CA HIS A 33 8.65 3.23 -3.86
C HIS A 33 7.53 2.21 -4.03
N PHE A 34 7.61 1.37 -5.06
CA PHE A 34 6.96 0.06 -5.01
C PHE A 34 7.64 -0.85 -3.95
N PRO A 35 6.90 -1.76 -3.30
CA PRO A 35 7.48 -2.70 -2.32
C PRO A 35 8.58 -3.58 -2.93
N SER A 36 8.50 -3.87 -4.23
CA SER A 36 9.51 -4.63 -4.98
C SER A 36 10.81 -3.86 -5.24
N CYS A 37 10.86 -2.54 -4.97
CA CYS A 37 12.07 -1.76 -5.21
C CYS A 37 13.20 -2.16 -4.26
N LYS A 38 14.41 -2.34 -4.80
CA LYS A 38 15.62 -2.64 -4.00
C LYS A 38 15.87 -1.65 -2.84
N TRP A 39 15.45 -0.40 -3.01
CA TRP A 39 15.59 0.62 -1.97
C TRP A 39 14.50 0.52 -0.91
N ALA A 40 13.28 0.13 -1.30
CA ALA A 40 12.19 -0.14 -0.36
C ALA A 40 12.53 -1.31 0.58
N GLN A 41 13.10 -2.38 0.03
CA GLN A 41 13.51 -3.56 0.80
C GLN A 41 14.66 -3.28 1.80
N LYS A 42 15.36 -2.16 1.65
CA LYS A 42 16.43 -1.72 2.57
C LYS A 42 15.94 -0.77 3.65
N ILE A 43 14.66 -0.37 3.62
CA ILE A 43 14.09 0.49 4.64
C ILE A 43 13.96 -0.33 5.92
N SER A 44 14.63 0.12 6.99
CA SER A 44 14.49 -0.51 8.30
C SER A 44 13.02 -0.42 8.77
N PRO A 45 12.47 -1.45 9.44
CA PRO A 45 11.06 -1.46 9.86
C PRO A 45 10.63 -0.21 10.65
N GLN A 46 11.48 0.28 11.55
CA GLN A 46 11.25 1.50 12.35
C GLN A 46 11.12 2.81 11.55
N ASN A 47 11.58 2.81 10.30
CA ASN A 47 11.50 3.96 9.40
C ASN A 47 10.47 3.74 8.28
N LEU A 48 9.89 2.55 8.13
CA LEU A 48 8.97 2.24 7.04
C LEU A 48 7.65 2.98 7.22
N ILE A 49 7.25 3.72 6.19
CA ILE A 49 5.91 4.32 6.05
C ILE A 49 5.24 3.66 4.86
N LYS A 50 3.96 3.31 4.99
CA LYS A 50 3.15 2.71 3.93
C LYS A 50 2.07 3.70 3.50
N PHE A 51 1.93 3.88 2.20
CA PHE A 51 0.93 4.74 1.58
C PHE A 51 -0.03 3.91 0.73
N SER A 52 -1.32 4.23 0.82
CA SER A 52 -2.39 3.65 0.00
C SER A 52 -2.38 4.13 -1.45
N SER A 53 -1.78 5.30 -1.70
CA SER A 53 -1.69 5.88 -3.04
C SER A 53 -0.45 6.78 -3.18
N PRO A 54 0.01 7.05 -4.43
CA PRO A 54 1.04 8.05 -4.67
C PRO A 54 0.62 9.47 -4.24
N SER A 55 -0.66 9.78 -4.39
CA SER A 55 -1.23 11.08 -3.98
C SER A 55 -1.05 11.31 -2.49
N ASP A 56 -1.29 10.29 -1.65
CA ASP A 56 -1.14 10.41 -0.20
C ASP A 56 0.32 10.64 0.21
N ALA A 57 1.27 9.98 -0.48
CA ALA A 57 2.69 10.25 -0.28
C ALA A 57 3.05 11.69 -0.67
N GLN A 58 2.55 12.18 -1.81
CA GLN A 58 2.86 13.52 -2.31
C GLN A 58 2.26 14.65 -1.49
N LYS A 59 1.05 14.47 -0.96
CA LYS A 59 0.42 15.45 -0.05
C LYS A 59 1.29 15.79 1.15
N ILE A 60 2.13 14.84 1.60
CA ILE A 60 3.07 15.03 2.71
C ILE A 60 4.52 15.27 2.25
N GLY A 61 4.74 15.59 0.97
CA GLY A 61 6.03 16.02 0.43
C GLY A 61 6.96 14.89 -0.04
N TYR A 62 6.47 13.66 -0.19
CA TYR A 62 7.26 12.58 -0.78
C TYR A 62 7.25 12.68 -2.31
N VAL A 63 8.34 12.23 -2.93
CA VAL A 63 8.52 12.24 -4.39
C VAL A 63 8.84 10.84 -4.90
N ALA A 64 8.43 10.56 -6.14
CA ALA A 64 8.60 9.25 -6.77
C ALA A 64 10.08 8.85 -6.82
N CYS A 65 10.38 7.61 -6.44
CA CYS A 65 11.71 7.05 -6.63
C CYS A 65 12.06 7.00 -8.12
N LYS A 66 13.20 7.56 -8.50
CA LYS A 66 13.67 7.55 -9.90
C LYS A 66 14.09 6.17 -10.42
N VAL A 67 14.31 5.20 -9.51
CA VAL A 67 14.73 3.83 -9.86
C VAL A 67 13.54 2.97 -10.24
N CYS A 68 12.54 2.85 -9.37
CA CYS A 68 11.34 2.06 -9.66
C CYS A 68 10.21 2.85 -10.33
N ARG A 69 10.37 4.17 -10.48
CA ARG A 69 9.46 5.09 -11.19
C ARG A 69 7.98 4.82 -10.88
N PRO A 70 7.55 4.84 -9.60
CA PRO A 70 6.15 4.69 -9.28
C PRO A 70 5.32 5.85 -9.87
N PRO A 71 4.00 5.66 -10.08
CA PRO A 71 3.13 6.70 -10.62
C PRO A 71 3.16 7.94 -9.73
N LYS A 72 2.88 9.10 -10.33
CA LYS A 72 2.71 10.36 -9.60
C LYS A 72 1.23 10.65 -9.43
#